data_AF-A0A0K9NEX4-F1
#
_entry.id   AF-A0A0K9NEX4-F1
#
_cell.length_a   1.000
_cell.length_b   1.000
_cell.length_c   1.000
_cell.angle_alpha   90.00
_cell.angle_beta   90.00
_cell.angle_gamma   90.00
#
_symmetry.space_group_name_H-M   'P 1'
#
loop_
_entity.id
_entity.type
_entity.pdbx_description
1 polymer ?
#
loop_
_entity_poly.entity_id
_entity_poly.type
_entity_poly.pdbx_seq_one_letter_code
_entity_poly.pdbx_strand_id
1 'polypeptide(L)'
;MKQFWKKYRIALTAAGLVVCLTACMGAGIAYSRTRALRDVAKAAEKETEIGSEGQDVPKINVPWEDDTLYKDVLNDSYEAIGQEVCRKFGADYETVTMKDVTAQMRNYEEVLMLLKDMGANPLLEEHEDKKAIEDDGGYSDATMSLEIYLDEVYAFGGGRDVIEEICGKYDIDPDKAVISDLTAEQLEEIGALAYETSDHPKD
;
A
#
# COMPACT_ATOMS: atom_id res chain seq x y z
N MET A 1 -18.87 -18.49 28.71
CA MET A 1 -17.45 -18.50 28.26
C MET A 1 -17.27 -18.50 26.74
N LYS A 2 -18.03 -19.26 25.92
CA LYS A 2 -17.86 -19.28 24.44
C LYS A 2 -18.27 -17.99 23.69
N GLN A 3 -19.14 -17.15 24.26
CA GLN A 3 -19.55 -15.88 23.59
C GLN A 3 -18.59 -14.71 23.83
N PHE A 4 -17.82 -14.72 24.92
CA PHE A 4 -16.82 -13.67 25.18
C PHE A 4 -15.69 -13.72 24.15
N TRP A 5 -15.23 -14.92 23.78
CA TRP A 5 -14.18 -15.12 22.78
C TRP A 5 -14.57 -14.73 21.34
N LYS A 6 -15.86 -14.79 20.97
CA LYS A 6 -16.31 -14.33 19.64
C LYS A 6 -16.26 -12.80 19.50
N LYS A 7 -16.57 -12.06 20.57
CA LYS A 7 -16.47 -10.59 20.55
C LYS A 7 -15.02 -10.10 20.48
N TYR A 8 -14.10 -10.75 21.18
CA TYR A 8 -12.67 -10.40 21.10
C TYR A 8 -12.02 -10.79 19.78
N ARG A 9 -12.48 -11.88 19.14
CA ARG A 9 -11.95 -12.29 17.83
C ARG A 9 -12.39 -11.35 16.70
N ILE A 10 -13.62 -10.82 16.78
CA ILE A 10 -14.11 -9.77 15.87
C ILE A 10 -13.46 -8.41 16.17
N ALA A 11 -13.20 -8.11 17.44
CA ALA A 11 -12.47 -6.89 17.83
C ALA A 11 -10.98 -6.94 17.44
N LEU A 12 -10.34 -8.12 17.46
CA LEU A 12 -8.96 -8.30 17.00
C LEU A 12 -8.85 -8.27 15.46
N THR A 13 -9.86 -8.73 14.72
CA THR A 13 -9.89 -8.53 13.26
C THR A 13 -10.18 -7.07 12.88
N ALA A 14 -10.83 -6.28 13.74
CA ALA A 14 -11.01 -4.84 13.54
C ALA A 14 -9.81 -4.01 14.00
N ALA A 15 -8.98 -4.52 14.91
CA ALA A 15 -7.72 -3.90 15.33
C ALA A 15 -6.54 -4.25 14.42
N GLY A 16 -6.71 -5.19 13.48
CA GLY A 16 -5.69 -5.58 12.50
C GLY A 16 -5.74 -4.82 11.17
N LEU A 17 -6.48 -3.71 11.11
CA LEU A 17 -6.78 -2.97 9.87
C LEU A 17 -6.26 -1.52 9.90
N VAL A 18 -5.11 -1.29 10.54
CA VAL A 18 -4.44 0.02 10.53
C VAL A 18 -2.93 -0.14 10.43
N VAL A 19 -2.43 -0.60 9.28
CA VAL A 19 -1.04 -0.33 8.86
C VAL A 19 -1.01 -0.13 7.33
N CYS A 20 -1.73 0.88 6.84
CA CYS A 20 -1.47 1.54 5.54
C CYS A 20 -1.30 3.05 5.72
N LEU A 21 -0.81 3.50 6.88
CA LEU A 21 -0.78 4.92 7.23
C LEU A 21 0.64 5.44 7.42
N THR A 22 1.41 5.47 6.34
CA THR A 22 2.53 6.41 6.21
C THR A 22 2.73 6.90 4.77
N ALA A 23 1.61 7.12 4.08
CA ALA A 23 1.52 8.04 2.94
C ALA A 23 0.19 8.85 2.91
N CYS A 24 -0.88 8.38 3.55
CA CYS A 24 -2.18 9.05 3.54
C CYS A 24 -2.56 9.81 4.83
N MET A 25 -1.64 10.60 5.40
CA MET A 25 -2.03 11.66 6.35
C MET A 25 -1.48 13.01 5.89
N GLY A 26 -1.97 13.43 4.73
CA GLY A 26 -1.86 14.79 4.22
C GLY A 26 -2.70 14.92 2.94
N ALA A 27 -3.98 15.29 3.08
CA ALA A 27 -4.88 15.71 1.98
C ALA A 27 -5.68 14.66 1.18
N GLY A 28 -6.15 13.57 1.80
CA GLY A 28 -7.05 12.59 1.17
C GLY A 28 -8.46 12.45 1.78
N ILE A 29 -9.02 13.48 2.44
CA ILE A 29 -10.40 13.41 2.99
C ILE A 29 -11.38 14.11 2.06
N ALA A 30 -11.65 13.52 0.89
CA ALA A 30 -12.86 13.82 0.15
C ALA A 30 -13.12 12.76 -0.93
N TYR A 31 -13.60 11.54 -0.60
CA TYR A 31 -14.64 10.86 -1.40
C TYR A 31 -15.16 9.49 -0.91
N SER A 32 -14.91 9.01 0.32
CA SER A 32 -15.49 7.70 0.72
C SER A 32 -17.01 7.80 1.01
N ARG A 33 -17.83 7.00 0.30
CA ARG A 33 -19.31 7.03 0.40
C ARG A 33 -19.88 6.31 1.63
N THR A 34 -19.07 5.56 2.38
CA THR A 34 -19.56 4.72 3.48
C THR A 34 -19.48 5.44 4.82
N ARG A 35 -20.61 5.53 5.53
CA ARG A 35 -20.75 6.26 6.81
C ARG A 35 -19.77 5.79 7.90
N ALA A 36 -19.39 4.51 7.89
CA ALA A 36 -18.44 3.92 8.83
C ALA A 36 -17.02 4.48 8.67
N LEU A 37 -16.56 4.70 7.43
CA LEU A 37 -15.23 5.28 7.16
C LEU A 37 -15.15 6.73 7.63
N ARG A 38 -16.27 7.46 7.54
CA ARG A 38 -16.38 8.86 7.98
C ARG A 38 -16.28 9.01 9.51
N ASP A 39 -16.84 8.04 10.25
CA ASP A 39 -16.81 8.05 11.71
C ASP A 39 -15.43 7.60 12.25
N VAL A 40 -14.76 6.67 11.55
CA VAL A 40 -13.37 6.26 11.85
C VAL A 40 -12.39 7.40 11.55
N ALA A 41 -12.53 8.11 10.42
CA ALA A 41 -11.70 9.27 10.09
C ALA A 41 -11.83 10.40 11.12
N LYS A 42 -13.06 10.69 11.57
CA LYS A 42 -13.29 11.69 12.62
C LYS A 42 -12.73 11.30 13.99
N ALA A 43 -12.67 10.00 14.28
CA ALA A 43 -12.06 9.52 15.51
C ALA A 43 -10.53 9.66 15.47
N ALA A 44 -9.92 9.43 14.30
CA ALA A 44 -8.49 9.60 14.08
C ALA A 44 -8.05 11.08 14.16
N GLU A 45 -8.79 12.01 13.56
CA GLU A 45 -8.50 13.46 13.62
C GLU A 45 -8.43 13.99 15.06
N LYS A 46 -9.30 13.48 15.94
CA LYS A 46 -9.40 13.94 17.33
C LYS A 46 -8.20 13.52 18.19
N GLU A 47 -7.53 12.43 17.84
CA GLU A 47 -6.34 11.95 18.55
C GLU A 47 -5.06 12.65 18.06
N THR A 48 -5.03 13.09 16.79
CA THR A 48 -3.88 13.83 16.22
C THR A 48 -3.73 15.27 16.72
N GLU A 49 -4.80 15.92 17.20
CA GLU A 49 -4.73 17.30 17.73
C GLU A 49 -3.98 17.40 19.09
N ILE A 50 -3.64 16.28 19.74
CA ILE A 50 -3.08 16.29 21.10
C ILE A 50 -1.52 16.36 21.12
N GLY A 51 -0.84 16.30 19.97
CA GLY A 51 0.60 15.97 19.93
C GLY A 51 1.60 16.95 19.30
N SER A 52 1.25 18.19 18.95
CA SER A 52 2.16 19.05 18.15
C SER A 52 2.85 20.18 18.94
N GLU A 53 3.96 19.87 19.63
CA GLU A 53 5.01 20.85 19.90
C GLU A 53 6.42 20.23 19.76
N GLY A 54 7.18 20.70 18.77
CA GLY A 54 8.65 20.78 18.87
C GLY A 54 9.54 19.82 18.05
N GLN A 55 10.00 20.32 16.90
CA GLN A 55 11.30 20.11 16.24
C GLN A 55 11.73 18.76 15.63
N ASP A 56 12.44 18.94 14.51
CA ASP A 56 13.25 18.05 13.68
C ASP A 56 12.52 17.15 12.66
N VAL A 57 13.11 17.17 11.46
CA VAL A 57 12.78 16.50 10.18
C VAL A 57 11.86 15.29 10.37
N PRO A 58 10.73 15.14 9.63
CA PRO A 58 9.74 14.13 9.95
C PRO A 58 10.36 12.73 9.90
N LYS A 59 10.69 12.19 11.07
CA LYS A 59 10.82 10.76 11.24
C LYS A 59 9.45 10.21 10.87
N ILE A 60 9.40 9.48 9.76
CA ILE A 60 8.25 8.66 9.40
C ILE A 60 7.88 7.89 10.67
N ASN A 61 6.71 8.17 11.24
CA ASN A 61 6.28 7.61 12.50
C ASN A 61 5.88 6.15 12.26
N VAL A 62 6.88 5.29 12.07
CA VAL A 62 6.71 3.85 11.91
C VAL A 62 6.39 3.28 13.30
N PRO A 63 5.39 2.38 13.45
CA PRO A 63 4.97 1.86 14.75
C PRO A 63 5.97 0.90 15.43
N TRP A 64 7.20 0.84 14.91
CA TRP A 64 8.25 -0.10 15.32
C TRP A 64 9.39 0.69 15.97
N GLU A 65 10.04 0.10 16.97
CA GLU A 65 11.25 0.71 17.53
C GLU A 65 12.38 0.69 16.49
N ASP A 66 13.21 1.73 16.45
CA ASP A 66 14.33 1.89 15.49
C ASP A 66 15.20 0.62 15.41
N ASP A 67 15.41 -0.08 16.53
CA ASP A 67 16.25 -1.27 16.64
C ASP A 67 15.53 -2.60 16.30
N THR A 68 14.25 -2.55 15.92
CA THR A 68 13.49 -3.74 15.49
C THR A 68 14.12 -4.32 14.23
N LEU A 69 14.31 -5.64 14.18
CA LEU A 69 14.82 -6.29 12.97
C LEU A 69 13.76 -6.24 11.87
N TYR A 70 14.19 -5.89 10.66
CA TYR A 70 13.31 -5.80 9.50
C TYR A 70 12.55 -7.11 9.23
N LYS A 71 13.24 -8.25 9.33
CA LYS A 71 12.64 -9.58 9.15
C LYS A 71 11.53 -9.90 10.15
N ASP A 72 11.54 -9.29 11.34
CA ASP A 72 10.53 -9.54 12.37
C ASP A 72 9.23 -8.74 12.13
N VAL A 73 9.28 -7.74 11.24
CA VAL A 73 8.12 -6.94 10.83
C VAL A 73 7.35 -7.62 9.69
N LEU A 74 8.04 -8.45 8.90
CA LEU A 74 7.43 -9.20 7.80
C LEU A 74 6.78 -10.48 8.34
N ASN A 75 5.63 -10.85 7.77
CA ASN A 75 5.08 -12.18 8.00
C ASN A 75 5.83 -13.23 7.16
N ASP A 76 5.70 -14.51 7.52
CA ASP A 76 6.35 -15.63 6.82
C ASP A 76 6.08 -15.66 5.30
N SER A 77 4.93 -15.14 4.84
CA SER A 77 4.58 -15.11 3.42
C SER A 77 5.38 -14.09 2.62
N TYR A 78 6.07 -13.16 3.29
CA TYR A 78 6.87 -12.10 2.71
C TYR A 78 8.37 -12.22 3.03
N GLU A 79 8.83 -13.32 3.65
CA GLU A 79 10.25 -13.55 3.95
C GLU A 79 11.13 -13.45 2.69
N ALA A 80 10.72 -14.12 1.61
CA ALA A 80 11.44 -14.09 0.34
C ALA A 80 11.50 -12.68 -0.29
N ILE A 81 10.46 -11.86 -0.09
CA ILE A 81 10.47 -10.46 -0.52
C ILE A 81 11.48 -9.67 0.30
N GLY A 82 11.48 -9.82 1.62
CA GLY A 82 12.45 -9.13 2.49
C GLY A 82 13.90 -9.49 2.18
N GLN A 83 14.17 -10.76 1.87
CA GLN A 83 15.47 -11.22 1.41
C GLN A 83 15.87 -10.57 0.08
N GLU A 84 14.94 -10.50 -0.87
CA GLU A 84 15.17 -9.90 -2.18
C GLU A 84 15.43 -8.38 -2.10
N VAL A 85 14.68 -7.66 -1.27
CA VAL A 85 14.93 -6.24 -0.97
C VAL A 85 16.33 -6.08 -0.40
N CYS A 86 16.70 -6.84 0.63
CA CYS A 86 18.03 -6.76 1.22
C CYS A 86 19.13 -7.06 0.19
N ARG A 87 18.92 -8.06 -0.67
CA ARG A 87 19.83 -8.41 -1.77
C ARG A 87 20.02 -7.26 -2.74
N LYS A 88 18.95 -6.58 -3.18
CA LYS A 88 19.01 -5.46 -4.13
C LYS A 88 19.76 -4.26 -3.56
N PHE A 89 19.57 -3.96 -2.26
CA PHE A 89 20.15 -2.78 -1.61
C PHE A 89 21.45 -3.06 -0.83
N GLY A 90 21.96 -4.29 -0.85
CA GLY A 90 23.21 -4.66 -0.19
C GLY A 90 23.13 -4.67 1.34
N ALA A 91 21.93 -4.91 1.89
CA ALA A 91 21.70 -5.09 3.32
C ALA A 91 21.75 -6.57 3.70
N ASP A 92 22.03 -6.86 4.98
CA ASP A 92 21.95 -8.21 5.53
C ASP A 92 20.59 -8.41 6.20
N TYR A 93 19.76 -9.29 5.60
CA TYR A 93 18.40 -9.58 6.06
C TYR A 93 18.35 -10.06 7.52
N GLU A 94 19.42 -10.70 8.01
CA GLU A 94 19.45 -11.22 9.37
C GLU A 94 19.69 -10.15 10.43
N THR A 95 20.23 -8.98 10.03
CA THR A 95 20.71 -7.96 10.97
C THR A 95 20.19 -6.55 10.71
N VAL A 96 19.63 -6.27 9.54
CA VAL A 96 19.14 -4.93 9.19
C VAL A 96 17.96 -4.54 10.09
N THR A 97 18.01 -3.32 10.60
CA THR A 97 16.99 -2.78 11.51
C THR A 97 16.04 -1.85 10.78
N MET A 98 14.87 -1.58 11.36
CA MET A 98 13.89 -0.65 10.80
C MET A 98 14.44 0.78 10.65
N LYS A 99 15.43 1.18 11.46
CA LYS A 99 16.16 2.44 11.28
C LYS A 99 16.97 2.50 9.97
N ASP A 100 17.44 1.35 9.48
CA ASP A 100 18.25 1.25 8.27
C ASP A 100 17.40 1.07 7.00
N VAL A 101 16.10 0.75 7.16
CA VAL A 101 15.16 0.60 6.05
C VAL A 101 14.85 1.96 5.44
N THR A 102 15.21 2.13 4.17
CA THR A 102 15.00 3.38 3.43
C THR A 102 13.65 3.41 2.71
N ALA A 103 13.20 4.60 2.30
CA ALA A 103 12.02 4.74 1.44
C ALA A 103 12.15 3.94 0.12
N GLN A 104 13.35 3.86 -0.46
CA GLN A 104 13.59 3.07 -1.68
C GLN A 104 13.41 1.56 -1.42
N MET A 105 13.86 1.07 -0.26
CA MET A 105 13.61 -0.32 0.13
C MET A 105 12.13 -0.61 0.32
N ARG A 106 11.38 0.31 0.94
CA ARG A 106 9.92 0.19 1.11
C ARG A 106 9.17 0.23 -0.22
N ASN A 107 9.55 1.12 -1.13
CA ASN A 107 8.92 1.20 -2.46
C ASN A 107 9.14 -0.07 -3.27
N TYR A 108 10.36 -0.62 -3.23
CA TYR A 108 10.65 -1.88 -3.90
C TYR A 108 9.96 -3.08 -3.24
N GLU A 109 9.88 -3.11 -1.90
CA GLU A 109 9.09 -4.10 -1.16
C GLU A 109 7.62 -4.09 -1.62
N GLU A 110 7.00 -2.92 -1.70
CA GLU A 110 5.61 -2.76 -2.13
C GLU A 110 5.39 -3.29 -3.55
N VAL A 111 6.31 -2.98 -4.48
CA VAL A 111 6.26 -3.51 -5.84
C VAL A 111 6.31 -5.03 -5.88
N LEU A 112 7.16 -5.64 -5.06
CA LEU A 112 7.23 -7.10 -4.97
C LEU A 112 5.97 -7.70 -4.34
N MET A 113 5.36 -7.02 -3.36
CA MET A 113 4.08 -7.42 -2.77
C MET A 113 2.95 -7.34 -3.79
N LEU A 114 2.87 -6.25 -4.57
CA LEU A 114 1.93 -6.10 -5.69
C LEU A 114 2.04 -7.26 -6.70
N LEU A 115 3.27 -7.59 -7.11
CA LEU A 115 3.51 -8.72 -8.02
C LEU A 115 3.07 -10.06 -7.41
N LYS A 116 3.29 -10.25 -6.11
CA LYS A 116 2.99 -11.51 -5.41
C LYS A 116 1.49 -11.68 -5.17
N ASP A 117 0.80 -10.62 -4.76
CA ASP A 117 -0.57 -10.69 -4.24
C ASP A 117 -1.62 -10.29 -5.28
N MET A 118 -1.26 -9.38 -6.19
CA MET A 118 -2.16 -8.84 -7.22
C MET A 118 -1.72 -9.19 -8.65
N GLY A 119 -0.67 -10.00 -8.84
CA GLY A 119 -0.03 -10.22 -10.15
C GLY A 119 -0.96 -10.70 -11.28
N ALA A 120 -2.06 -11.38 -10.95
CA ALA A 120 -3.04 -11.86 -11.93
C ALA A 120 -4.16 -10.84 -12.25
N ASN A 121 -4.19 -9.72 -11.55
CA ASN A 121 -5.23 -8.71 -11.68
C ASN A 121 -4.95 -7.83 -12.90
N PRO A 122 -6.01 -7.30 -13.56
CA PRO A 122 -5.85 -6.42 -14.71
C PRO A 122 -5.18 -5.10 -14.32
N LEU A 123 -4.60 -4.43 -15.31
CA LEU A 123 -4.05 -3.09 -15.08
C LEU A 123 -5.16 -2.04 -14.88
N LEU A 124 -6.24 -2.10 -15.68
CA LEU A 124 -7.30 -1.08 -15.69
C LEU A 124 -8.61 -1.56 -15.03
N GLU A 125 -9.33 -0.64 -14.39
CA GLU A 125 -10.59 -0.90 -13.67
C GLU A 125 -11.65 -1.52 -14.59
N GLU A 126 -11.72 -1.08 -15.84
CA GLU A 126 -12.77 -1.53 -16.77
C GLU A 126 -12.70 -3.02 -17.11
N HIS A 127 -11.53 -3.65 -16.89
CA HIS A 127 -11.28 -5.07 -17.16
C HIS A 127 -11.38 -5.95 -15.91
N GLU A 128 -11.76 -5.40 -14.77
CA GLU A 128 -11.95 -6.15 -13.53
C GLU A 128 -13.07 -7.21 -13.64
N ASP A 129 -12.85 -8.36 -12.99
CA ASP A 129 -13.90 -9.37 -12.84
C ASP A 129 -14.90 -8.94 -11.78
N LYS A 130 -15.95 -8.23 -12.23
CA LYS A 130 -17.05 -7.77 -11.38
C LYS A 130 -17.71 -8.88 -10.57
N LYS A 131 -17.75 -10.10 -11.11
CA LYS A 131 -18.32 -11.23 -10.39
C LYS A 131 -17.39 -11.67 -9.26
N ALA A 132 -16.08 -11.73 -9.51
CA ALA A 132 -15.10 -12.02 -8.47
C ALA A 132 -15.14 -10.98 -7.33
N ILE A 133 -15.25 -9.68 -7.67
CA ILE A 133 -15.44 -8.59 -6.70
C ILE A 133 -16.71 -8.81 -5.86
N GLU A 134 -17.84 -9.14 -6.49
CA GLU A 134 -19.09 -9.43 -5.78
C GLU A 134 -18.99 -10.67 -4.88
N ASP A 135 -18.37 -11.75 -5.38
CA ASP A 135 -18.19 -13.01 -4.66
C ASP A 135 -17.25 -12.84 -3.43
N ASP A 136 -16.29 -11.91 -3.50
CA ASP A 136 -15.37 -11.56 -2.40
C ASP A 136 -15.95 -10.48 -1.46
N GLY A 137 -17.12 -9.92 -1.78
CA GLY A 137 -17.81 -8.93 -0.95
C GLY A 137 -17.29 -7.50 -1.10
N GLY A 138 -16.59 -7.20 -2.19
CA GLY A 138 -16.00 -5.90 -2.49
C GLY A 138 -14.57 -6.04 -3.03
N TYR A 139 -13.86 -4.91 -3.09
CA TYR A 139 -12.46 -4.89 -3.49
C TYR A 139 -11.55 -5.55 -2.43
N SER A 140 -10.56 -6.29 -2.94
CA SER A 140 -9.47 -6.91 -2.20
C SER A 140 -8.24 -7.02 -3.08
N ASP A 141 -7.10 -7.37 -2.50
CA ASP A 141 -5.86 -7.61 -3.24
C ASP A 141 -6.04 -8.67 -4.35
N ALA A 142 -6.99 -9.60 -4.20
CA ALA A 142 -7.27 -10.63 -5.19
C ALA A 142 -8.17 -10.16 -6.36
N THR A 143 -8.73 -8.96 -6.29
CA THR A 143 -9.77 -8.50 -7.24
C THR A 143 -9.55 -7.09 -7.77
N MET A 144 -8.77 -6.26 -7.08
CA MET A 144 -8.51 -4.86 -7.41
C MET A 144 -7.53 -4.73 -8.59
N SER A 145 -7.84 -3.88 -9.57
CA SER A 145 -6.92 -3.51 -10.64
C SER A 145 -5.77 -2.63 -10.15
N LEU A 146 -4.72 -2.49 -10.97
CA LEU A 146 -3.64 -1.54 -10.67
C LEU A 146 -4.15 -0.09 -10.64
N GLU A 147 -5.09 0.28 -11.53
CA GLU A 147 -5.71 1.61 -11.59
C GLU A 147 -6.36 1.98 -10.25
N ILE A 148 -7.24 1.12 -9.72
CA ILE A 148 -7.90 1.36 -8.43
C ILE A 148 -6.88 1.41 -7.29
N TYR A 149 -5.89 0.52 -7.28
CA TYR A 149 -4.84 0.53 -6.26
C TYR A 149 -4.08 1.87 -6.25
N LEU A 150 -3.65 2.37 -7.41
CA LEU A 150 -2.92 3.64 -7.51
C LEU A 150 -3.80 4.81 -7.07
N ASP A 151 -5.06 4.85 -7.50
CA ASP A 151 -5.99 5.92 -7.13
C ASP A 151 -6.24 5.95 -5.61
N GLU A 152 -6.33 4.78 -4.96
CA GLU A 152 -6.47 4.69 -3.51
C GLU A 152 -5.19 5.07 -2.75
N VAL A 153 -4.02 4.58 -3.18
CA VAL A 153 -2.73 4.84 -2.53
C VAL A 153 -2.32 6.31 -2.69
N TYR A 154 -2.49 6.86 -3.90
CA TYR A 154 -2.10 8.23 -4.20
C TYR A 154 -3.25 9.24 -4.05
N ALA A 155 -4.40 8.80 -3.56
CA ALA A 155 -5.59 9.62 -3.28
C ALA A 155 -5.98 10.53 -4.45
N PHE A 156 -5.90 10.02 -5.67
CA PHE A 156 -6.20 10.75 -6.91
C PHE A 156 -7.05 9.89 -7.86
N GLY A 157 -7.38 10.40 -9.05
CA GLY A 157 -8.20 9.71 -10.06
C GLY A 157 -7.53 9.69 -11.43
N GLY A 158 -6.21 9.45 -11.44
CA GLY A 158 -5.35 9.55 -12.63
C GLY A 158 -4.53 8.29 -12.89
N GLY A 159 -4.80 7.20 -12.18
CA GLY A 159 -4.09 5.93 -12.30
C GLY A 159 -4.07 5.41 -13.75
N ARG A 160 -5.18 5.53 -14.47
CA ARG A 160 -5.28 5.15 -15.89
C ARG A 160 -4.25 5.86 -16.76
N ASP A 161 -4.20 7.19 -16.71
CA ASP A 161 -3.31 7.99 -17.56
C ASP A 161 -1.83 7.63 -17.29
N VAL A 162 -1.49 7.40 -16.02
CA VAL A 162 -0.15 6.96 -15.60
C VAL A 162 0.19 5.58 -16.17
N ILE A 163 -0.72 4.61 -16.04
CA ILE A 163 -0.54 3.25 -16.54
C ILE A 163 -0.39 3.25 -18.06
N GLU A 164 -1.28 3.95 -18.77
CA GLU A 164 -1.24 4.05 -20.23
C GLU A 164 0.05 4.71 -20.72
N GLU A 165 0.53 5.75 -20.04
CA GLU A 165 1.79 6.41 -20.39
C GLU A 165 2.97 5.43 -20.28
N ILE A 166 3.10 4.72 -19.16
CA ILE A 166 4.22 3.79 -18.96
C ILE A 166 4.09 2.58 -19.89
N CYS A 167 2.92 1.98 -20.02
CA CYS A 167 2.70 0.85 -20.94
C CYS A 167 3.04 1.24 -22.39
N GLY A 168 2.67 2.46 -22.81
CA GLY A 168 3.02 3.00 -24.14
C GLY A 168 4.52 3.14 -24.38
N LYS A 169 5.32 3.44 -23.34
CA LYS A 169 6.81 3.49 -23.45
C LYS A 169 7.41 2.10 -23.71
N TYR A 170 6.73 1.05 -23.27
CA TYR A 170 7.22 -0.33 -23.29
C TYR A 170 6.49 -1.25 -24.29
N ASP A 171 5.61 -0.70 -25.14
CA ASP A 171 4.80 -1.46 -26.11
C ASP A 171 3.95 -2.56 -25.44
N ILE A 172 3.44 -2.25 -24.25
CA ILE A 172 2.51 -3.10 -23.49
C ILE A 172 1.08 -2.61 -23.76
N ASP A 173 0.17 -3.54 -24.03
CA ASP A 173 -1.25 -3.24 -24.22
C ASP A 173 -1.99 -3.30 -22.87
N PRO A 174 -2.34 -2.17 -22.24
CA PRO A 174 -2.93 -2.16 -20.90
C PRO A 174 -4.33 -2.76 -20.86
N ASP A 175 -5.01 -2.89 -22.01
CA ASP A 175 -6.34 -3.52 -22.09
C ASP A 175 -6.31 -5.04 -21.95
N LYS A 176 -5.13 -5.64 -22.12
CA LYS A 176 -4.95 -7.11 -22.09
C LYS A 176 -3.94 -7.58 -21.05
N ALA A 177 -3.12 -6.67 -20.55
CA ALA A 177 -2.08 -6.98 -19.58
C ALA A 177 -2.64 -7.14 -18.16
N VAL A 178 -1.94 -7.94 -17.38
CA VAL A 178 -2.08 -8.06 -15.93
C VAL A 178 -0.84 -7.49 -15.24
N ILE A 179 -0.91 -7.27 -13.92
CA ILE A 179 0.19 -6.69 -13.15
C ILE A 179 1.51 -7.45 -13.34
N SER A 180 1.47 -8.78 -13.42
CA SER A 180 2.67 -9.63 -13.63
C SER A 180 3.25 -9.59 -15.05
N ASP A 181 2.60 -8.93 -16.01
CA ASP A 181 3.22 -8.64 -17.32
C ASP A 181 4.19 -7.44 -17.24
N LEU A 182 4.14 -6.66 -16.16
CA LEU A 182 5.07 -5.58 -15.86
C LEU A 182 6.25 -6.10 -15.04
N THR A 183 7.45 -5.61 -15.33
CA THR A 183 8.64 -5.80 -14.50
C THR A 183 8.54 -4.96 -13.22
N ALA A 184 9.31 -5.32 -12.20
CA ALA A 184 9.38 -4.54 -10.97
C ALA A 184 9.83 -3.09 -11.24
N GLU A 185 10.83 -2.90 -12.13
CA GLU A 185 11.28 -1.56 -12.51
C GLU A 185 10.18 -0.72 -13.19
N GLN A 186 9.35 -1.35 -14.03
CA GLN A 186 8.21 -0.66 -14.66
C GLN A 186 7.12 -0.28 -13.65
N LEU A 187 6.87 -1.13 -12.64
CA LEU A 187 5.97 -0.81 -11.53
C LEU A 187 6.54 0.30 -10.63
N GLU A 188 7.86 0.33 -10.40
CA GLU A 188 8.53 1.45 -9.71
C GLU A 188 8.35 2.77 -10.49
N GLU A 189 8.44 2.75 -11.83
CA GLU A 189 8.18 3.91 -12.69
C GLU A 189 6.72 4.38 -12.64
N ILE A 190 5.76 3.45 -12.66
CA ILE A 190 4.32 3.75 -12.52
C ILE A 190 4.07 4.42 -11.16
N GLY A 191 4.57 3.85 -10.07
CA GLY A 191 4.41 4.42 -8.74
C GLY A 191 5.06 5.81 -8.61
N ALA A 192 6.25 5.99 -9.17
CA ALA A 192 6.92 7.30 -9.19
C ALA A 192 6.10 8.34 -9.97
N LEU A 193 5.59 7.99 -11.15
CA LEU A 193 4.77 8.91 -11.95
C LEU A 193 3.42 9.20 -11.30
N ALA A 194 2.78 8.21 -10.68
CA ALA A 194 1.56 8.41 -9.89
C ALA A 194 1.80 9.35 -8.71
N TYR A 195 2.90 9.16 -7.98
CA TYR A 195 3.30 10.10 -6.93
C TYR A 195 3.46 11.51 -7.48
N GLU A 196 4.28 11.72 -8.52
CA GLU A 196 4.51 13.04 -9.11
C GLU A 196 3.23 13.73 -9.64
N THR A 197 2.30 12.94 -10.18
CA THR A 197 1.04 13.44 -10.77
C THR A 197 -0.03 13.73 -9.72
N SER A 198 0.00 13.01 -8.60
CA SER A 198 -0.97 13.18 -7.51
C SER A 198 -0.78 14.48 -6.73
N ASP A 199 -1.87 14.95 -6.12
CA ASP A 199 -1.89 16.13 -5.23
C ASP A 199 -1.20 15.87 -3.87
N HIS A 200 -0.57 14.70 -3.66
CA HIS A 200 0.16 14.40 -2.44
C HIS A 200 1.22 15.46 -2.12
N PRO A 201 1.37 15.88 -0.85
CA PRO A 201 2.46 16.75 -0.44
C PRO A 201 3.82 16.18 -0.85
N LYS A 202 4.61 17.04 -1.50
CA LYS A 202 5.95 16.73 -2.02
C LYS A 202 6.96 17.36 -1.07
N ASP A 203 7.27 16.69 0.04
CA ASP A 203 8.18 17.20 1.08
C ASP A 203 9.21 16.14 1.52
#